data_AF-A0AAN7WIK0-F1
#
_entry.id   AF-A0AAN7WIK0-F1
#
_cell.length_a   1.000
_cell.length_b   1.000
_cell.length_c   1.000
_cell.angle_alpha   90.00
_cell.angle_beta   90.00
_cell.angle_gamma   90.00
#
_symmetry.space_group_name_H-M   'P 1'
#
loop_
_entity.id
_entity.type
_entity.pdbx_description
1 polymer ?
#
loop_
_entity_poly.entity_id
_entity_poly.type
_entity_poly.pdbx_seq_one_letter_code
_entity_poly.pdbx_strand_id
1 'polypeptide(L)'
;MNSILSRLAYVHRDDDQSSGRDKVLRQSPIATADDFRASDDTYERLKKLKLGSQGEEAQILLGKLKPHPNIIRAFNIEPSHEPGRRLMFMEYCSGGDLADQLDHFAKLKPRHCSPYPVARRHRRCLVPEVFLLHVFVSLAEALAYTHHGLRRSASGEYVEYANHEAVIHAEIKPDNVLLRWPTNGNPTASPSGLPDIVLTDFGSSRLASQSKGTAGTEEYLAPEVRAISALKTINKELYAQAHRNPNIVTTASDIYQLGGVVYELSTHELWPCNRETGRLQLRKEYPRQTLRGLEKSLAWCLEPKPTARPQATAHKYTGLLGGTEDLRAQRDGMAEAYGALPKRVWSAPGTIHV
;
A
#
# COMPACT_ATOMS: atom_id res chain seq x y z
N MET A 1 19.77 -42.07 -24.61
CA MET A 1 21.04 -42.18 -23.86
C MET A 1 21.18 -40.93 -23.02
N ASN A 2 20.49 -40.92 -21.88
CA ASN A 2 21.03 -40.91 -20.50
C ASN A 2 20.81 -39.51 -19.91
N SER A 3 19.72 -39.31 -19.17
CA SER A 3 19.66 -39.48 -17.69
C SER A 3 20.50 -38.39 -17.02
N ILE A 4 19.91 -37.43 -16.33
CA ILE A 4 19.49 -37.60 -14.93
C ILE A 4 18.19 -36.83 -14.64
N LEU A 5 17.16 -37.59 -14.25
CA LEU A 5 16.02 -37.16 -13.48
C LEU A 5 16.30 -37.46 -12.00
N SER A 6 16.04 -36.49 -11.11
CA SER A 6 15.72 -36.72 -9.69
C SER A 6 14.87 -35.53 -9.24
N ARG A 7 13.54 -35.60 -9.37
CA ARG A 7 12.54 -36.03 -8.36
C ARG A 7 12.50 -35.18 -7.08
N LEU A 8 11.45 -34.35 -7.02
CA LEU A 8 10.39 -34.28 -6.00
C LEU A 8 10.71 -34.47 -4.50
N ALA A 9 10.23 -33.47 -3.74
CA ALA A 9 9.29 -33.56 -2.61
C ALA A 9 9.78 -33.64 -1.16
N TYR A 10 9.04 -32.85 -0.36
CA TYR A 10 8.58 -33.06 1.01
C TYR A 10 9.39 -32.51 2.21
N VAL A 11 8.57 -32.00 3.13
CA VAL A 11 8.83 -31.34 4.42
C VAL A 11 9.50 -32.28 5.41
N HIS A 12 10.41 -31.77 6.23
CA HIS A 12 10.65 -32.31 7.57
C HIS A 12 10.63 -31.19 8.62
N ARG A 13 9.79 -31.38 9.66
CA ARG A 13 9.99 -30.78 10.99
C ARG A 13 11.24 -31.43 11.59
N ASP A 14 12.07 -30.65 12.27
CA ASP A 14 12.87 -31.16 13.38
C ASP A 14 12.82 -30.16 14.54
N ASP A 15 12.34 -30.68 15.67
CA ASP A 15 12.65 -30.19 17.01
C ASP A 15 14.12 -30.51 17.29
N ASP A 16 14.95 -29.51 17.60
CA ASP A 16 16.04 -29.74 18.57
C ASP A 16 16.49 -28.44 19.26
N GLN A 17 16.75 -28.58 20.55
CA GLN A 17 17.28 -27.57 21.45
C GLN A 17 18.80 -27.53 21.31
N SER A 18 19.41 -26.36 21.02
CA SER A 18 20.64 -25.89 21.70
C SER A 18 21.30 -24.69 21.01
N SER A 19 21.68 -23.74 21.87
CA SER A 19 22.78 -22.76 21.77
C SER A 19 22.77 -21.73 20.64
N GLY A 20 22.81 -20.46 21.05
CA GLY A 20 22.83 -19.29 20.18
C GLY A 20 24.09 -19.18 19.32
N ARG A 21 23.86 -18.75 18.08
CA ARG A 21 24.75 -17.94 17.21
C ARG A 21 23.95 -17.55 15.95
N ASP A 22 23.95 -16.25 15.66
CA ASP A 22 23.63 -15.55 14.41
C ASP A 22 22.74 -16.28 13.38
N LYS A 23 21.43 -16.00 13.42
CA LYS A 23 20.51 -16.34 12.32
C LYS A 23 20.63 -15.30 11.20
N VAL A 24 21.60 -15.49 10.32
CA VAL A 24 21.58 -14.90 8.98
C VAL A 24 20.48 -15.59 8.18
N LEU A 25 19.42 -14.85 7.80
CA LEU A 25 18.38 -15.33 6.88
C LEU A 25 19.02 -15.77 5.56
N ARG A 26 19.17 -17.08 5.37
CA ARG A 26 19.59 -17.66 4.08
C ARG A 26 18.46 -17.49 3.06
N GLN A 27 18.83 -16.91 1.92
CA GLN A 27 17.95 -16.63 0.78
C GLN A 27 17.35 -17.93 0.23
N SER A 28 16.03 -17.97 0.07
CA SER A 28 15.42 -18.87 -0.91
C SER A 28 15.73 -18.35 -2.31
N PRO A 29 16.02 -19.22 -3.30
CA PRO A 29 16.30 -18.76 -4.66
C PRO A 29 15.10 -18.02 -5.24
N ILE A 30 15.38 -16.87 -5.85
CA ILE A 30 14.40 -16.08 -6.59
C ILE A 30 14.07 -16.87 -7.87
N ALA A 31 12.83 -17.33 -8.01
CA ALA A 31 12.37 -17.99 -9.24
C ALA A 31 12.68 -17.11 -10.47
N THR A 32 13.26 -17.72 -11.49
CA THR A 32 13.71 -17.08 -12.72
C THR A 32 12.55 -16.91 -13.70
N ALA A 33 12.67 -16.00 -14.68
CA ALA A 33 11.65 -15.83 -15.72
C ALA A 33 11.39 -17.13 -16.53
N ASP A 34 12.40 -18.00 -16.64
CA ASP A 34 12.25 -19.30 -17.29
C ASP A 34 11.45 -20.31 -16.44
N ASP A 35 11.51 -20.21 -15.10
CA ASP A 35 10.64 -20.99 -14.20
C ASP A 35 9.16 -20.60 -14.36
N PHE A 36 8.87 -19.35 -14.73
CA PHE A 36 7.51 -18.84 -14.96
C PHE A 36 6.98 -19.11 -16.37
N ARG A 37 7.85 -19.23 -17.37
CA ARG A 37 7.49 -19.61 -18.75
C ARG A 37 7.05 -21.07 -18.88
N ALA A 38 7.45 -21.94 -17.95
CA ALA A 38 7.19 -23.38 -18.01
C ALA A 38 5.75 -23.79 -17.58
N SER A 39 4.94 -22.87 -17.06
CA SER A 39 3.53 -23.13 -16.73
C SER A 39 2.63 -22.17 -17.49
N ASP A 40 1.89 -22.67 -18.48
CA ASP A 40 0.90 -21.88 -19.25
C ASP A 40 -0.15 -21.20 -18.35
N ASP A 41 -0.39 -21.73 -17.14
CA ASP A 41 -1.35 -21.20 -16.15
C ASP A 41 -0.89 -19.91 -15.43
N THR A 42 0.40 -19.54 -15.52
CA THR A 42 0.94 -18.39 -14.78
C THR A 42 0.89 -17.09 -15.57
N TYR A 43 0.84 -17.14 -16.91
CA TYR A 43 0.66 -15.95 -17.75
C TYR A 43 -0.73 -15.30 -17.57
N GLU A 44 -1.77 -16.06 -17.23
CA GLU A 44 -3.09 -15.51 -16.89
C GLU A 44 -3.10 -14.71 -15.58
N ARG A 45 -2.02 -14.80 -14.79
CA ARG A 45 -1.90 -14.15 -13.46
C ARG A 45 -0.89 -13.01 -13.45
N LEU A 46 -0.41 -12.59 -14.61
CA LEU A 46 0.53 -11.48 -14.77
C LEU A 46 -0.14 -10.28 -15.42
N LYS A 47 0.06 -9.11 -14.84
CA LYS A 47 -0.23 -7.83 -15.51
C LYS A 47 1.00 -7.41 -16.32
N LYS A 48 0.78 -7.18 -17.61
CA LYS A 48 1.79 -6.63 -18.52
C LYS A 48 1.62 -5.12 -18.64
N LEU A 49 2.62 -4.36 -18.21
CA LEU A 49 2.64 -2.91 -18.32
C LEU A 49 3.67 -2.48 -19.37
N LYS A 50 3.30 -1.52 -20.21
CA LYS A 50 4.18 -0.98 -21.24
C LYS A 50 4.84 0.28 -20.73
N LEU A 51 6.16 0.23 -20.57
CA LEU A 51 6.98 1.32 -20.04
C LEU A 51 7.61 2.15 -21.17
N GLY A 52 7.87 3.42 -20.84
CA GLY A 52 8.73 4.30 -21.64
C GLY A 52 10.21 3.89 -21.60
N SER A 53 11.05 4.65 -22.29
CA SER A 53 12.46 4.27 -22.52
C SER A 53 13.32 4.20 -21.25
N GLN A 54 13.01 4.98 -20.22
CA GLN A 54 13.85 5.11 -19.02
C GLN A 54 13.59 4.03 -17.95
N GLY A 55 12.38 3.44 -17.92
CA GLY A 55 12.04 2.33 -17.01
C GLY A 55 12.31 2.61 -15.52
N GLU A 56 12.19 3.86 -15.08
CA GLU A 56 12.48 4.29 -13.70
C GLU A 56 11.72 3.47 -12.65
N GLU A 57 10.43 3.21 -12.92
CA GLU A 57 9.59 2.32 -12.11
C GLU A 57 10.23 0.94 -11.90
N ALA A 58 10.72 0.32 -12.97
CA ALA A 58 11.36 -0.99 -12.92
C ALA A 58 12.70 -0.94 -12.16
N GLN A 59 13.45 0.16 -12.25
CA GLN A 59 14.68 0.33 -11.48
C GLN A 59 14.41 0.38 -9.98
N ILE A 60 13.32 1.03 -9.56
CA ILE A 60 12.89 1.04 -8.16
C ILE A 60 12.40 -0.35 -7.74
N LEU A 61 11.41 -0.92 -8.45
CA LEU A 61 10.77 -2.17 -8.06
C LEU A 61 11.72 -3.39 -8.10
N LEU A 62 12.54 -3.52 -9.14
CA LEU A 62 13.44 -4.67 -9.31
C LEU A 62 14.83 -4.43 -8.69
N GLY A 63 15.29 -3.18 -8.64
CA GLY A 63 16.66 -2.84 -8.24
C GLY A 63 16.80 -2.36 -6.80
N LYS A 64 15.77 -1.73 -6.22
CA LYS A 64 15.84 -1.10 -4.88
C LYS A 64 14.96 -1.80 -3.85
N LEU A 65 13.84 -2.35 -4.27
CA LEU A 65 12.89 -2.98 -3.37
C LEU A 65 13.00 -4.52 -3.40
N LYS A 66 12.72 -5.13 -2.25
CA LYS A 66 12.55 -6.56 -2.05
C LYS A 66 11.05 -6.87 -1.99
N PRO A 67 10.64 -8.12 -2.26
CA PRO A 67 9.24 -8.51 -2.15
C PRO A 67 8.64 -8.15 -0.79
N HIS A 68 7.52 -7.44 -0.81
CA HIS A 68 6.78 -6.99 0.36
C HIS A 68 5.28 -7.28 0.16
N PRO A 69 4.54 -7.75 1.17
CA PRO A 69 3.12 -8.13 1.00
C PRO A 69 2.25 -6.97 0.50
N ASN A 70 2.57 -5.73 0.87
CA ASN A 70 1.81 -4.53 0.52
C ASN A 70 2.40 -3.69 -0.61
N ILE A 71 3.30 -4.25 -1.43
CA ILE A 71 3.88 -3.57 -2.59
C ILE A 71 3.78 -4.49 -3.79
N ILE A 72 3.43 -3.93 -4.94
CA ILE A 72 3.32 -4.67 -6.19
C ILE A 72 4.63 -5.39 -6.51
N ARG A 73 4.56 -6.70 -6.76
CA ARG A 73 5.70 -7.48 -7.19
C ARG A 73 5.89 -7.35 -8.69
N ALA A 74 6.99 -6.72 -9.08
CA ALA A 74 7.55 -6.86 -10.42
C ALA A 74 8.40 -8.14 -10.50
N PHE A 75 8.27 -8.87 -11.60
CA PHE A 75 9.01 -10.11 -11.85
C PHE A 75 10.17 -9.90 -12.82
N ASN A 76 9.92 -9.19 -13.93
CA ASN A 76 10.92 -8.95 -14.95
C ASN A 76 10.55 -7.76 -15.84
N ILE A 77 11.53 -7.30 -16.61
CA ILE A 77 11.38 -6.35 -17.71
C ILE A 77 11.94 -6.94 -19.01
N GLU A 78 11.15 -6.91 -20.07
CA GLU A 78 11.55 -7.41 -21.40
C GLU A 78 11.46 -6.28 -22.46
N PRO A 79 12.19 -6.36 -23.57
CA PRO A 79 11.97 -5.49 -24.71
C PRO A 79 10.55 -5.65 -25.27
N SER A 80 9.93 -4.53 -25.66
CA SER A 80 8.71 -4.55 -26.49
C SER A 80 9.07 -4.75 -27.96
N HIS A 81 8.11 -5.19 -28.77
CA HIS A 81 8.23 -5.15 -30.24
C HIS A 81 8.35 -3.72 -30.80
N GLU A 82 7.88 -2.73 -30.04
CA GLU A 82 8.05 -1.32 -30.39
C GLU A 82 9.41 -0.79 -29.93
N PRO A 83 10.22 -0.20 -30.84
CA PRO A 83 11.51 0.38 -30.51
C PRO A 83 11.42 1.37 -29.34
N GLY A 84 12.36 1.26 -28.39
CA GLY A 84 12.46 2.16 -27.24
C GLY A 84 11.42 1.94 -26.14
N ARG A 85 10.58 0.89 -26.24
CA ARG A 85 9.63 0.52 -25.20
C ARG A 85 9.99 -0.80 -24.53
N ARG A 86 9.62 -0.92 -23.27
CA ARG A 86 9.82 -2.13 -22.46
C ARG A 86 8.50 -2.64 -21.91
N LEU A 87 8.44 -3.91 -21.59
CA LEU A 87 7.30 -4.60 -21.01
C LEU A 87 7.70 -5.03 -19.61
N MET A 88 7.03 -4.50 -18.60
CA MET A 88 7.20 -4.94 -17.23
C MET A 88 6.10 -5.96 -16.90
N PHE A 89 6.52 -7.10 -16.36
CA PHE A 89 5.63 -8.14 -15.89
C PHE A 89 5.51 -8.03 -14.38
N MET A 90 4.28 -7.86 -13.91
CA MET A 90 3.96 -7.71 -12.49
C MET A 90 2.86 -8.69 -12.10
N GLU A 91 2.70 -8.90 -10.80
CA GLU A 91 1.58 -9.68 -10.30
C GLU A 91 0.24 -9.04 -10.68
N TYR A 92 -0.78 -9.87 -10.87
CA TYR A 92 -2.14 -9.41 -11.11
C TYR A 92 -2.93 -9.34 -9.81
N CYS A 93 -3.44 -8.15 -9.49
CA CYS A 93 -4.34 -7.92 -8.36
C CYS A 93 -5.80 -8.02 -8.85
N SER A 94 -6.44 -9.15 -8.57
CA SER A 94 -7.77 -9.50 -9.11
C SER A 94 -8.95 -8.73 -8.51
N GLY A 95 -8.75 -7.98 -7.43
CA GLY A 95 -9.78 -7.18 -6.78
C GLY A 95 -9.92 -5.76 -7.33
N GLY A 96 -9.20 -5.40 -8.39
CA GLY A 96 -9.20 -4.03 -8.93
C GLY A 96 -8.40 -3.06 -8.06
N ASP A 97 -8.70 -1.77 -8.18
CA ASP A 97 -8.12 -0.71 -7.38
C ASP A 97 -9.09 -0.14 -6.33
N LEU A 98 -8.54 0.66 -5.42
CA LEU A 98 -9.29 1.25 -4.32
C LEU A 98 -10.22 2.38 -4.79
N ALA A 99 -9.92 3.02 -5.93
CA ALA A 99 -10.79 4.02 -6.55
C ALA A 99 -12.11 3.36 -6.97
N ASP A 100 -12.05 2.28 -7.76
CA ASP A 100 -13.21 1.48 -8.18
C ASP A 100 -14.01 0.97 -6.98
N GLN A 101 -13.31 0.55 -5.92
CA GLN A 101 -13.95 0.07 -4.70
C GLN A 101 -14.65 1.20 -3.92
N LEU A 102 -14.06 2.39 -3.83
CA LEU A 102 -14.70 3.58 -3.24
C LEU A 102 -15.95 3.98 -4.02
N ASP A 103 -15.84 3.97 -5.34
CA ASP A 103 -16.93 4.25 -6.28
C ASP A 103 -18.10 3.27 -6.09
N HIS A 104 -17.79 1.99 -5.88
CA HIS A 104 -18.76 0.96 -5.56
C HIS A 104 -19.45 1.22 -4.21
N PHE A 105 -18.70 1.56 -3.16
CA PHE A 105 -19.28 1.94 -1.87
C PHE A 105 -20.25 3.13 -1.98
N ALA A 106 -19.93 4.13 -2.79
CA ALA A 106 -20.79 5.28 -3.02
C ALA A 106 -22.12 4.90 -3.69
N LYS A 107 -22.14 3.84 -4.51
CA LYS A 107 -23.31 3.31 -5.23
C LYS A 107 -24.14 2.33 -4.40
N LEU A 108 -23.55 1.68 -3.38
CA LEU A 108 -24.24 0.72 -2.53
C LEU A 108 -25.27 1.37 -1.59
N LYS A 109 -26.39 0.67 -1.35
CA LYS A 109 -27.39 1.10 -0.36
C LYS A 109 -26.85 0.80 1.06
N PRO A 110 -27.09 1.66 2.06
CA PRO A 110 -26.53 1.48 3.41
C PRO A 110 -26.79 0.11 4.05
N ARG A 111 -27.97 -0.50 3.79
CA ARG A 111 -28.34 -1.84 4.28
C ARG A 111 -27.44 -2.97 3.77
N HIS A 112 -26.59 -2.71 2.77
CA HIS A 112 -25.77 -3.73 2.13
C HIS A 112 -24.34 -3.76 2.63
N CYS A 113 -23.87 -2.70 3.29
CA CYS A 113 -22.45 -2.51 3.59
C CYS A 113 -22.03 -2.83 5.02
N SER A 114 -22.99 -3.07 5.90
CA SER A 114 -22.69 -3.29 7.30
C SER A 114 -23.43 -4.52 7.80
N PRO A 115 -22.74 -5.44 8.49
CA PRO A 115 -23.39 -6.43 9.34
C PRO A 115 -24.01 -5.77 10.58
N TYR A 116 -23.64 -4.51 10.89
CA TYR A 116 -24.22 -3.72 11.97
C TYR A 116 -25.49 -2.99 11.53
N PRO A 117 -26.46 -2.80 12.43
CA PRO A 117 -27.63 -1.96 12.18
C PRO A 117 -27.23 -0.49 12.04
N VAL A 118 -26.86 -0.07 10.83
CA VAL A 118 -26.67 1.36 10.51
C VAL A 118 -28.05 1.99 10.30
N ALA A 119 -28.26 3.18 10.88
CA ALA A 119 -29.53 3.88 10.79
C ALA A 119 -29.99 4.02 9.33
N ARG A 120 -31.25 3.65 9.04
CA ARG A 120 -31.88 3.61 7.70
C ARG A 120 -31.93 4.95 6.94
N ARG A 121 -31.35 6.03 7.48
CA ARG A 121 -31.50 7.42 6.98
C ARG A 121 -30.37 7.93 6.07
N HIS A 122 -29.35 7.13 5.76
CA HIS A 122 -28.20 7.61 4.99
C HIS A 122 -28.35 7.41 3.47
N ARG A 123 -27.85 8.36 2.66
CA ARG A 123 -27.91 8.29 1.18
C ARG A 123 -26.79 7.46 0.55
N ARG A 124 -25.64 7.34 1.23
CA ARG A 124 -24.47 6.55 0.80
C ARG A 124 -24.09 5.53 1.85
N CYS A 125 -23.59 4.39 1.40
CA CYS A 125 -23.01 3.37 2.25
C CYS A 125 -21.68 3.85 2.85
N LEU A 126 -21.44 3.52 4.12
CA LEU A 126 -20.15 3.74 4.77
C LEU A 126 -19.19 2.62 4.40
N VAL A 127 -17.92 2.97 4.27
CA VAL A 127 -16.86 1.98 4.17
C VAL A 127 -16.77 1.23 5.51
N PRO A 128 -16.75 -0.12 5.53
CA PRO A 128 -16.66 -0.88 6.77
C PRO A 128 -15.42 -0.51 7.59
N GLU A 129 -15.59 -0.38 8.91
CA GLU A 129 -14.51 0.00 9.84
C GLU A 129 -13.30 -0.92 9.72
N VAL A 130 -13.53 -2.23 9.68
CA VAL A 130 -12.47 -3.23 9.51
C VAL A 130 -11.66 -3.02 8.23
N PHE A 131 -12.30 -2.57 7.14
CA PHE A 131 -11.62 -2.31 5.88
C PHE A 131 -10.83 -0.99 5.91
N LEU A 132 -11.37 0.07 6.55
CA LEU A 132 -10.62 1.31 6.79
C LEU A 132 -9.32 1.05 7.55
N LEU A 133 -9.42 0.29 8.64
CA LEU A 133 -8.25 -0.10 9.44
C LEU A 133 -7.28 -0.96 8.62
N HIS A 134 -7.80 -1.88 7.80
CA HIS A 134 -6.97 -2.72 6.94
C HIS A 134 -6.17 -1.91 5.92
N VAL A 135 -6.79 -0.93 5.25
CA VAL A 135 -6.11 -0.03 4.31
C VAL A 135 -5.04 0.80 5.01
N PHE A 136 -5.40 1.45 6.14
CA PHE A 136 -4.45 2.28 6.88
C PHE A 136 -3.22 1.47 7.31
N VAL A 137 -3.45 0.32 7.95
CA VAL A 137 -2.39 -0.53 8.47
C VAL A 137 -1.46 -1.03 7.36
N SER A 138 -2.04 -1.47 6.24
CA SER A 138 -1.28 -2.01 5.11
C SER A 138 -0.43 -0.96 4.40
N LEU A 139 -0.97 0.25 4.22
CA LEU A 139 -0.21 1.35 3.63
C LEU A 139 0.88 1.85 4.59
N ALA A 140 0.61 1.91 5.90
CA ALA A 140 1.62 2.26 6.89
C ALA A 140 2.80 1.26 6.88
N GLU A 141 2.54 -0.04 6.73
CA GLU A 141 3.58 -1.06 6.56
C GLU A 141 4.34 -0.92 5.24
N ALA A 142 3.65 -0.64 4.14
CA ALA A 142 4.30 -0.36 2.86
C ALA A 142 5.26 0.83 2.98
N LEU A 143 4.83 1.93 3.63
CA LEU A 143 5.66 3.11 3.86
C LEU A 143 6.80 2.88 4.83
N ALA A 144 6.59 2.08 5.88
CA ALA A 144 7.67 1.69 6.78
C ALA A 144 8.80 0.98 6.02
N TYR A 145 8.41 0.12 5.07
CA TYR A 145 9.37 -0.55 4.22
C TYR A 145 10.02 0.39 3.19
N THR A 146 9.25 1.18 2.43
CA THR A 146 9.84 2.05 1.39
C THR A 146 10.70 3.17 1.99
N HIS A 147 10.29 3.74 3.13
CA HIS A 147 10.99 4.88 3.73
C HIS A 147 12.19 4.47 4.57
N HIS A 148 12.10 3.34 5.27
CA HIS A 148 13.06 2.95 6.31
C HIS A 148 13.57 1.52 6.20
N GLY A 149 13.10 0.73 5.23
CA GLY A 149 13.46 -0.68 5.14
C GLY A 149 12.91 -1.50 6.30
N LEU A 150 11.90 -1.00 7.02
CA LEU A 150 11.30 -1.69 8.16
C LEU A 150 10.24 -2.68 7.66
N ARG A 151 10.34 -3.93 8.08
CA ARG A 151 9.35 -4.97 7.78
C ARG A 151 8.92 -5.67 9.05
N ARG A 152 7.61 -5.88 9.21
CA ARG A 152 7.08 -6.67 10.31
C ARG A 152 7.39 -8.16 10.11
N SER A 153 7.99 -8.77 11.10
CA SER A 153 8.30 -10.19 11.16
C SER A 153 7.09 -11.01 11.63
N ALA A 154 7.19 -12.34 11.55
CA ALA A 154 6.14 -13.24 12.03
C ALA A 154 5.91 -13.14 13.55
N SER A 155 6.94 -12.78 14.34
CA SER A 155 6.81 -12.51 15.77
C SER A 155 6.17 -11.16 16.08
N GLY A 156 5.95 -10.33 15.06
CA GLY A 156 5.34 -9.00 15.20
C GLY A 156 6.33 -7.86 15.42
N GLU A 157 7.62 -8.16 15.52
CA GLU A 157 8.67 -7.14 15.61
C GLU A 157 9.01 -6.57 14.23
N TYR A 158 9.36 -5.27 14.17
CA TYR A 158 9.87 -4.67 12.95
C TYR A 158 11.39 -4.89 12.84
N VAL A 159 11.81 -5.48 11.73
CA VAL A 159 13.21 -5.67 11.37
C VAL A 159 13.59 -4.72 10.24
N GLU A 160 14.79 -4.15 10.33
CA GLU A 160 15.32 -3.23 9.32
C GLU A 160 16.18 -3.98 8.30
N TYR A 161 15.97 -3.71 7.02
CA TYR A 161 16.87 -4.17 5.97
C TYR A 161 18.12 -3.29 5.92
N ALA A 162 19.29 -3.90 6.15
CA ALA A 162 20.57 -3.22 6.04
C ALA A 162 20.76 -2.57 4.67
N ASN A 163 21.35 -1.36 4.64
CA ASN A 163 21.61 -0.56 3.44
C ASN A 163 20.35 -0.16 2.65
N HIS A 164 19.18 -0.10 3.30
CA HIS A 164 17.98 0.42 2.66
C HIS A 164 18.13 1.92 2.37
N GLU A 165 17.98 2.28 1.10
CA GLU A 165 17.91 3.67 0.69
C GLU A 165 16.44 4.08 0.60
N ALA A 166 16.06 5.16 1.30
CA ALA A 166 14.67 5.60 1.35
C ALA A 166 14.11 5.88 -0.06
N VAL A 167 12.99 5.24 -0.38
CA VAL A 167 12.22 5.43 -1.61
C VAL A 167 10.96 6.22 -1.27
N ILE A 168 10.73 7.33 -1.96
CA ILE A 168 9.50 8.11 -1.88
C ILE A 168 8.59 7.66 -3.01
N HIS A 169 7.35 7.28 -2.71
CA HIS A 169 6.38 6.85 -3.72
C HIS A 169 5.93 8.01 -4.60
N ALA A 170 5.63 9.15 -3.96
CA ALA A 170 5.22 10.44 -4.52
C ALA A 170 3.82 10.49 -5.18
N GLU A 171 3.16 9.37 -5.39
CA GLU A 171 1.83 9.32 -6.02
C GLU A 171 0.87 8.33 -5.35
N ILE A 172 0.74 8.43 -4.03
CA ILE A 172 -0.25 7.62 -3.30
C ILE A 172 -1.63 8.25 -3.48
N LYS A 173 -2.53 7.50 -4.10
CA LYS A 173 -3.95 7.83 -4.37
C LYS A 173 -4.73 6.52 -4.53
N PRO A 174 -6.08 6.53 -4.51
CA PRO A 174 -6.86 5.30 -4.58
C PRO A 174 -6.57 4.43 -5.82
N ASP A 175 -6.33 5.03 -6.98
CA ASP A 175 -5.99 4.33 -8.22
C ASP A 175 -4.70 3.49 -8.10
N ASN A 176 -3.78 3.93 -7.24
CA ASN A 176 -2.47 3.32 -7.04
C ASN A 176 -2.45 2.37 -5.83
N VAL A 177 -3.62 2.00 -5.31
CA VAL A 177 -3.78 1.01 -4.24
C VAL A 177 -4.65 -0.13 -4.76
N LEU A 178 -4.04 -1.29 -5.02
CA LEU A 178 -4.71 -2.46 -5.57
C LEU A 178 -5.21 -3.40 -4.48
N LEU A 179 -6.26 -4.15 -4.82
CA LEU A 179 -6.82 -5.22 -4.00
C LEU A 179 -6.43 -6.57 -4.59
N ARG A 180 -5.71 -7.39 -3.82
CA ARG A 180 -5.30 -8.74 -4.25
C ARG A 180 -6.01 -9.80 -3.42
N TRP A 181 -6.89 -10.56 -4.07
CA TRP A 181 -7.49 -11.73 -3.42
C TRP A 181 -6.49 -12.89 -3.37
N PRO A 182 -6.38 -13.58 -2.23
CA PRO A 182 -5.66 -14.85 -2.16
C PRO A 182 -6.24 -15.84 -3.18
N THR A 183 -5.40 -16.48 -3.99
CA THR A 183 -5.84 -17.50 -4.94
C THR A 183 -5.95 -18.88 -4.27
N ASN A 184 -6.83 -19.73 -4.80
CA ASN A 184 -6.98 -21.12 -4.35
C ASN A 184 -5.60 -21.82 -4.37
N GLY A 185 -5.16 -22.34 -3.23
CA GLY A 185 -3.88 -23.02 -3.06
C GLY A 185 -2.82 -22.24 -2.27
N ASN A 186 -3.06 -20.99 -1.90
CA ASN A 186 -2.20 -20.26 -0.96
C ASN A 186 -2.76 -20.37 0.48
N PRO A 187 -2.13 -21.11 1.40
CA PRO A 187 -2.63 -21.34 2.76
C PRO A 187 -2.68 -20.07 3.63
N THR A 188 -2.22 -18.92 3.14
CA THR A 188 -2.36 -17.60 3.78
C THR A 188 -3.59 -16.84 3.28
N ALA A 189 -4.70 -17.52 2.98
CA ALA A 189 -5.98 -16.85 2.82
C ALA A 189 -6.16 -15.91 4.03
N SER A 190 -6.29 -14.60 3.77
CA SER A 190 -6.38 -13.59 4.82
C SER A 190 -7.33 -14.10 5.90
N PRO A 191 -6.87 -14.32 7.14
CA PRO A 191 -7.71 -14.87 8.22
C PRO A 191 -8.99 -14.05 8.43
N SER A 192 -8.97 -12.80 7.96
CA SER A 192 -10.06 -11.83 8.03
C SER A 192 -11.05 -11.87 6.85
N GLY A 193 -10.79 -12.64 5.79
CA GLY A 193 -11.59 -12.62 4.56
C GLY A 193 -11.51 -11.30 3.78
N LEU A 194 -10.50 -10.46 4.05
CA LEU A 194 -10.20 -9.21 3.34
C LEU A 194 -9.16 -9.45 2.23
N PRO A 195 -9.21 -8.71 1.11
CA PRO A 195 -8.14 -8.73 0.11
C PRO A 195 -6.88 -8.06 0.67
N ASP A 196 -5.70 -8.49 0.22
CA ASP A 196 -4.46 -7.76 0.51
C ASP A 196 -4.51 -6.37 -0.14
N ILE A 197 -3.99 -5.37 0.56
CA ILE A 197 -3.80 -4.01 0.04
C ILE A 197 -2.38 -3.87 -0.50
N VAL A 198 -2.26 -3.50 -1.78
CA VAL A 198 -0.98 -3.52 -2.52
C VAL A 198 -0.74 -2.15 -3.16
N LEU A 199 0.31 -1.44 -2.72
CA LEU A 199 0.75 -0.19 -3.34
C LEU A 199 1.42 -0.47 -4.70
N THR A 200 1.01 0.26 -5.73
CA THR A 200 1.49 0.10 -7.12
C THR A 200 1.86 1.45 -7.75
N ASP A 201 2.39 1.40 -8.97
CA ASP A 201 2.69 2.58 -9.81
C ASP A 201 3.82 3.42 -9.22
N PHE A 202 5.02 2.86 -9.29
CA PHE A 202 6.25 3.52 -8.86
C PHE A 202 6.83 4.42 -9.96
N GLY A 203 6.02 4.82 -10.95
CA GLY A 203 6.44 5.67 -12.07
C GLY A 203 6.87 7.08 -11.66
N SER A 204 6.31 7.59 -10.56
CA SER A 204 6.69 8.88 -9.96
C SER A 204 7.74 8.76 -8.84
N SER A 205 8.08 7.51 -8.46
CA SER A 205 8.91 7.23 -7.30
C SER A 205 10.37 7.60 -7.51
N ARG A 206 11.06 7.90 -6.42
CA ARG A 206 12.46 8.30 -6.44
C ARG A 206 13.16 8.00 -5.13
N LEU A 207 14.48 7.88 -5.17
CA LEU A 207 15.29 7.85 -3.96
C LEU A 207 15.21 9.22 -3.27
N ALA A 208 15.06 9.22 -1.94
CA ALA A 208 14.97 10.45 -1.16
C ALA A 208 16.21 11.34 -1.36
N SER A 209 17.40 10.71 -1.47
CA SER A 209 18.69 11.35 -1.78
C SER A 209 18.70 12.08 -3.14
N GLN A 210 17.82 11.69 -4.05
CA GLN A 210 17.72 12.21 -5.42
C GLN A 210 16.45 13.04 -5.64
N SER A 211 15.66 13.29 -4.58
CA SER A 211 14.38 13.97 -4.70
C SER A 211 14.54 15.44 -5.12
N LYS A 212 14.02 15.77 -6.30
CA LYS A 212 13.95 17.12 -6.86
C LYS A 212 12.59 17.35 -7.51
N GLY A 213 12.15 18.61 -7.55
CA GLY A 213 10.92 18.98 -8.23
C GLY A 213 9.64 18.55 -7.51
N THR A 214 8.52 18.60 -8.24
CA THR A 214 7.21 18.18 -7.74
C THR A 214 6.71 16.93 -8.46
N ALA A 215 5.84 16.17 -7.81
CA ALA A 215 5.19 14.98 -8.36
C ALA A 215 3.90 14.67 -7.59
N GLY A 216 3.03 13.88 -8.20
CA GLY A 216 1.75 13.46 -7.65
C GLY A 216 0.53 14.10 -8.34
N THR A 217 -0.64 13.63 -7.96
CA THR A 217 -1.94 14.11 -8.47
C THR A 217 -2.44 15.28 -7.60
N GLU A 218 -3.00 16.32 -8.24
CA GLU A 218 -3.29 17.64 -7.64
C GLU A 218 -4.09 17.57 -6.33
N GLU A 219 -5.08 16.69 -6.26
CA GLU A 219 -6.00 16.50 -5.15
C GLU A 219 -5.33 15.91 -3.90
N TYR A 220 -4.24 15.15 -4.08
CA TYR A 220 -3.51 14.45 -3.01
C TYR A 220 -2.18 15.12 -2.67
N LEU A 221 -1.81 16.20 -3.35
CA LEU A 221 -0.54 16.88 -3.10
C LEU A 221 -0.49 17.38 -1.64
N ALA A 222 0.61 17.02 -0.97
CA ALA A 222 0.93 17.61 0.31
C ALA A 222 1.13 19.14 0.18
N PRO A 223 0.76 19.93 1.21
CA PRO A 223 0.88 21.39 1.24
C PRO A 223 2.16 21.96 0.63
N GLU A 224 3.31 21.42 1.03
CA GLU A 224 4.63 21.84 0.58
C GLU A 224 4.85 21.59 -0.92
N VAL A 225 4.29 20.51 -1.46
CA VAL A 225 4.38 20.16 -2.89
C VAL A 225 3.38 20.97 -3.72
N ARG A 226 2.15 21.15 -3.19
CA ARG A 226 1.09 21.93 -3.83
C ARG A 226 1.49 23.40 -3.96
N ALA A 227 2.10 23.97 -2.92
CA ALA A 227 2.58 25.35 -2.93
C ALA A 227 3.56 25.62 -4.09
N ILE A 228 4.50 24.70 -4.34
CA ILE A 228 5.42 24.82 -5.48
C ILE A 228 4.71 24.53 -6.81
N SER A 229 3.85 23.51 -6.87
CA SER A 229 3.15 23.14 -8.11
C SER A 229 2.23 24.27 -8.61
N ALA A 230 1.57 24.99 -7.71
CA ALA A 230 0.73 26.15 -8.04
C ALA A 230 1.52 27.29 -8.71
N LEU A 231 2.84 27.40 -8.47
CA LEU A 231 3.67 28.41 -9.15
C LEU A 231 3.75 28.18 -10.66
N LYS A 232 3.52 26.95 -11.14
CA LYS A 232 3.59 26.62 -12.58
C LYS A 232 2.62 27.47 -13.41
N THR A 233 1.47 27.81 -12.84
CA THR A 233 0.44 28.65 -13.50
C THR A 233 0.61 30.13 -13.15
N ILE A 234 1.09 30.45 -11.94
CA ILE A 234 1.19 31.84 -11.43
C ILE A 234 2.49 32.52 -11.90
N ASN A 235 3.63 31.87 -11.76
CA ASN A 235 4.95 32.41 -12.06
C ASN A 235 5.92 31.29 -12.50
N LYS A 236 6.05 31.12 -13.82
CA LYS A 236 6.87 30.06 -14.45
C LYS A 236 8.35 30.16 -14.11
N GLU A 237 8.88 31.37 -13.94
CA GLU A 237 10.29 31.57 -13.58
C GLU A 237 10.56 31.13 -12.14
N LEU A 238 9.69 31.55 -11.22
CA LEU A 238 9.78 31.14 -9.82
C LEU A 238 9.55 29.63 -9.67
N TYR A 239 8.63 29.05 -10.45
CA TYR A 239 8.48 27.60 -10.55
C TYR A 239 9.77 26.94 -11.03
N ALA A 240 10.38 27.41 -12.12
CA ALA A 240 11.60 26.83 -12.65
C ALA A 240 12.79 26.91 -11.67
N GLN A 241 12.84 27.97 -10.85
CA GLN A 241 13.82 28.11 -9.76
C GLN A 241 13.50 27.13 -8.63
N ALA A 242 12.28 27.18 -8.09
CA ALA A 242 11.86 26.36 -6.96
C ALA A 242 11.90 24.86 -7.27
N HIS A 243 11.55 24.45 -8.49
CA HIS A 243 11.54 23.06 -8.92
C HIS A 243 12.94 22.42 -8.97
N ARG A 244 14.02 23.22 -8.91
CA ARG A 244 15.39 22.71 -8.78
C ARG A 244 15.77 22.40 -7.33
N ASN A 245 14.99 22.88 -6.36
CA ASN A 245 15.28 22.65 -4.96
C ASN A 245 15.14 21.16 -4.63
N PRO A 246 16.12 20.59 -3.90
CA PRO A 246 15.97 19.25 -3.38
C PRO A 246 14.89 19.22 -2.29
N ASN A 247 14.37 18.03 -1.99
CA ASN A 247 13.52 17.77 -0.82
C ASN A 247 12.18 18.54 -0.78
N ILE A 248 11.60 18.88 -1.93
CA ILE A 248 10.21 19.40 -2.00
C ILE A 248 9.23 18.25 -1.70
N VAL A 249 9.35 17.16 -2.46
CA VAL A 249 8.65 15.91 -2.18
C VAL A 249 9.55 15.08 -1.25
N THR A 250 8.99 14.63 -0.13
CA THR A 250 9.72 13.87 0.90
C THR A 250 8.91 12.65 1.34
N THR A 251 9.48 11.82 2.20
CA THR A 251 8.73 10.72 2.85
C THR A 251 7.52 11.25 3.64
N ALA A 252 7.59 12.46 4.18
CA ALA A 252 6.45 13.11 4.84
C ALA A 252 5.32 13.46 3.85
N SER A 253 5.61 13.61 2.55
CA SER A 253 4.59 13.84 1.52
C SER A 253 3.78 12.56 1.26
N ASP A 254 4.42 11.39 1.25
CA ASP A 254 3.72 10.08 1.18
C ASP A 254 2.81 9.87 2.42
N ILE A 255 3.28 10.25 3.61
CA ILE A 255 2.50 10.15 4.85
C ILE A 255 1.22 11.00 4.77
N TYR A 256 1.33 12.20 4.19
CA TYR A 256 0.17 13.05 3.94
C TYR A 256 -0.81 12.40 2.97
N GLN A 257 -0.31 11.84 1.87
CA GLN A 257 -1.14 11.17 0.86
C GLN A 257 -1.86 9.95 1.44
N LEU A 258 -1.19 9.13 2.27
CA LEU A 258 -1.83 8.04 3.03
C LEU A 258 -3.01 8.57 3.86
N GLY A 259 -2.79 9.65 4.61
CA GLY A 259 -3.84 10.31 5.38
C GLY A 259 -5.02 10.77 4.51
N GLY A 260 -4.72 11.33 3.34
CA GLY A 260 -5.71 11.81 2.36
C GLY A 260 -6.57 10.69 1.81
N VAL A 261 -5.96 9.57 1.39
CA VAL A 261 -6.65 8.38 0.88
C VAL A 261 -7.60 7.81 1.93
N VAL A 262 -7.13 7.60 3.16
CA VAL A 262 -7.96 7.01 4.21
C VAL A 262 -9.04 7.99 4.70
N TYR A 263 -8.76 9.30 4.69
CA TYR A 263 -9.78 10.31 4.94
C TYR A 263 -10.90 10.22 3.90
N GLU A 264 -10.56 10.20 2.61
CA GLU A 264 -11.54 10.09 1.53
C GLU A 264 -12.38 8.82 1.64
N LEU A 265 -11.77 7.67 1.93
CA LEU A 265 -12.52 6.42 2.20
C LEU A 265 -13.53 6.60 3.33
N SER A 266 -13.14 7.29 4.41
CA SER A 266 -14.01 7.47 5.57
C SER A 266 -15.12 8.50 5.33
N THR A 267 -14.92 9.51 4.48
CA THR A 267 -15.84 10.65 4.32
C THR A 267 -16.58 10.69 2.99
N HIS A 268 -16.05 10.04 1.96
CA HIS A 268 -16.37 10.26 0.54
C HIS A 268 -16.06 11.70 0.08
N GLU A 269 -15.14 12.37 0.77
CA GLU A 269 -14.70 13.74 0.50
C GLU A 269 -13.17 13.82 0.52
N LEU A 270 -12.59 14.52 -0.44
CA LEU A 270 -11.16 14.81 -0.45
C LEU A 270 -10.79 15.69 0.75
N TRP A 271 -9.62 15.44 1.34
CA TRP A 271 -9.12 16.29 2.41
C TRP A 271 -8.73 17.67 1.86
N PRO A 272 -9.31 18.78 2.37
CA PRO A 272 -8.93 20.10 1.90
C PRO A 272 -7.50 20.43 2.34
N CYS A 273 -6.58 20.59 1.39
CA CYS A 273 -5.20 20.87 1.76
C CYS A 273 -5.07 22.24 2.46
N ASN A 274 -4.21 22.29 3.49
CA ASN A 274 -4.04 23.36 4.48
C ASN A 274 -5.14 23.49 5.55
N ARG A 275 -6.09 22.55 5.61
CA ARG A 275 -7.07 22.51 6.71
C ARG A 275 -6.40 22.19 8.05
N GLU A 276 -6.84 22.86 9.10
CA GLU A 276 -6.43 22.54 10.48
C GLU A 276 -6.91 21.16 10.91
N THR A 277 -6.00 20.38 11.46
CA THR A 277 -6.18 18.97 11.87
C THR A 277 -6.80 18.83 13.26
N GLY A 278 -6.73 19.86 14.11
CA GLY A 278 -7.16 19.83 15.52
C GLY A 278 -8.64 19.51 15.77
N ARG A 279 -9.45 19.42 14.70
CA ARG A 279 -10.85 19.00 14.74
C ARG A 279 -11.21 18.01 13.63
N LEU A 280 -10.24 17.27 13.10
CA LEU A 280 -10.53 16.19 12.15
C LEU A 280 -11.54 15.24 12.82
N GLN A 281 -12.68 15.05 12.17
CA GLN A 281 -13.72 14.12 12.56
C GLN A 281 -14.10 13.32 11.33
N LEU A 282 -14.20 12.01 11.49
CA LEU A 282 -14.81 11.18 10.46
C LEU A 282 -16.31 11.44 10.44
N ARG A 283 -16.99 10.77 9.52
CA ARG A 283 -18.44 10.79 9.46
C ARG A 283 -19.03 10.39 10.81
N LYS A 284 -19.95 11.22 11.32
CA LYS A 284 -20.62 11.05 12.62
C LYS A 284 -21.38 9.72 12.75
N GLU A 285 -21.62 9.07 11.62
CA GLU A 285 -22.23 7.75 11.54
C GLU A 285 -21.31 6.61 12.00
N TYR A 286 -19.99 6.81 11.99
CA TYR A 286 -19.09 5.85 12.62
C TYR A 286 -19.20 5.91 14.14
N PRO A 287 -19.17 4.76 14.83
CA PRO A 287 -19.03 4.72 16.27
C PRO A 287 -17.72 5.42 16.71
N ARG A 288 -17.86 6.56 17.40
CA ARG A 288 -16.71 7.40 17.78
C ARG A 288 -15.66 6.65 18.60
N GLN A 289 -16.09 5.74 19.46
CA GLN A 289 -15.19 4.97 20.32
C GLN A 289 -14.31 4.04 19.49
N THR A 290 -14.86 3.49 18.41
CA THR A 290 -14.17 2.50 17.59
C THR A 290 -13.07 3.16 16.76
N LEU A 291 -13.36 4.24 16.02
CA LEU A 291 -12.36 4.83 15.12
C LEU A 291 -11.49 5.94 15.72
N ARG A 292 -11.52 6.14 17.05
CA ARG A 292 -10.76 7.23 17.69
C ARG A 292 -9.24 7.15 17.44
N GLY A 293 -8.69 5.94 17.43
CA GLY A 293 -7.27 5.72 17.13
C GLY A 293 -6.93 6.12 15.69
N LEU A 294 -7.82 5.77 14.76
CA LEU A 294 -7.69 6.13 13.34
C LEU A 294 -7.79 7.64 13.16
N GLU A 295 -8.78 8.31 13.77
CA GLU A 295 -8.95 9.77 13.74
C GLU A 295 -7.67 10.51 14.16
N LYS A 296 -7.06 10.10 15.28
CA LYS A 296 -5.80 10.67 15.76
C LYS A 296 -4.66 10.45 14.78
N SER A 297 -4.56 9.24 14.22
CA SER A 297 -3.51 8.88 13.27
C SER A 297 -3.64 9.66 11.97
N LEU A 298 -4.87 9.84 11.46
CA LEU A 298 -5.16 10.66 10.29
C LEU A 298 -4.85 12.13 10.53
N ALA A 299 -5.27 12.67 11.68
CA ALA A 299 -4.96 14.06 12.05
C ALA A 299 -3.44 14.30 12.05
N TRP A 300 -2.65 13.36 12.58
CA TRP A 300 -1.21 13.45 12.60
C TRP A 300 -0.57 13.34 11.20
N CYS A 301 -1.07 12.43 10.35
CA CYS A 301 -0.61 12.29 8.96
C CYS A 301 -0.91 13.54 8.12
N LEU A 302 -2.04 14.20 8.37
CA LEU A 302 -2.56 15.33 7.60
C LEU A 302 -2.07 16.70 8.09
N GLU A 303 -1.10 16.73 9.03
CA GLU A 303 -0.50 17.98 9.51
C GLU A 303 0.02 18.84 8.34
N PRO A 304 -0.30 20.15 8.30
CA PRO A 304 0.13 20.99 7.20
C PRO A 304 1.65 21.09 7.06
N LYS A 305 2.36 21.13 8.20
CA LYS A 305 3.82 21.17 8.23
C LYS A 305 4.40 19.75 8.09
N PRO A 306 5.29 19.48 7.11
CA PRO A 306 5.82 18.14 6.91
C PRO A 306 6.59 17.61 8.14
N THR A 307 7.28 18.49 8.88
CA THR A 307 8.02 18.11 10.09
C THR A 307 7.13 17.78 11.30
N ALA A 308 5.83 18.11 11.23
CA ALA A 308 4.87 17.76 12.28
C ALA A 308 4.17 16.42 12.00
N ARG A 309 4.32 15.86 10.80
CA ARG A 309 3.80 14.53 10.43
C ARG A 309 4.66 13.43 11.06
N PRO A 310 4.09 12.23 11.29
CA PRO A 310 4.86 11.11 11.78
C PRO A 310 5.78 10.56 10.68
N GLN A 311 6.83 9.86 11.12
CA GLN A 311 7.65 8.98 10.30
C GLN A 311 7.05 7.57 10.34
N ALA A 312 7.21 6.78 9.28
CA ALA A 312 6.78 5.37 9.24
C ALA A 312 7.74 4.46 10.03
N THR A 313 7.99 4.77 11.30
CA THR A 313 8.91 4.04 12.19
C THR A 313 8.21 3.60 13.48
N ALA A 314 8.89 2.75 14.26
CA ALA A 314 8.47 2.35 15.60
C ALA A 314 8.91 3.34 16.70
N HIS A 315 9.43 4.52 16.35
CA HIS A 315 9.88 5.49 17.34
C HIS A 315 8.71 6.00 18.19
N LYS A 316 8.88 6.04 19.51
CA LYS A 316 7.79 6.27 20.47
C LYS A 316 7.01 7.59 20.27
N TYR A 317 7.69 8.65 19.83
CA TYR A 317 7.11 10.00 19.78
C TYR A 317 6.91 10.53 18.37
N THR A 318 7.62 9.98 17.40
CA THR A 318 7.61 10.44 16.01
C THR A 318 7.19 9.35 15.04
N GLY A 319 7.05 8.11 15.52
CA GLY A 319 6.75 6.95 14.71
C GLY A 319 5.25 6.66 14.64
N LEU A 320 4.76 6.36 13.44
CA LEU A 320 3.38 5.98 13.17
C LEU A 320 3.07 4.54 13.60
N LEU A 321 4.09 3.67 13.69
CA LEU A 321 3.87 2.22 13.81
C LEU A 321 3.30 1.80 15.15
N GLY A 322 3.53 2.56 16.22
CA GLY A 322 2.89 2.30 17.52
C GLY A 322 1.36 2.35 17.43
N GLY A 323 0.82 3.45 16.89
CA GLY A 323 -0.63 3.55 16.65
C GLY A 323 -1.12 2.57 15.58
N THR A 324 -0.26 2.21 14.62
CA THR A 324 -0.59 1.21 13.60
C THR A 324 -0.82 -0.18 14.19
N GLU A 325 -0.03 -0.59 15.19
CA GLU A 325 -0.23 -1.88 15.86
C GLU A 325 -1.53 -1.90 16.68
N ASP A 326 -1.91 -0.80 17.34
CA ASP A 326 -3.21 -0.70 18.02
C ASP A 326 -4.38 -0.86 17.03
N LEU A 327 -4.29 -0.20 15.87
CA LEU A 327 -5.30 -0.29 14.81
C LEU A 327 -5.34 -1.68 14.16
N ARG A 328 -4.20 -2.37 14.08
CA ARG A 328 -4.10 -3.76 13.63
C ARG A 328 -4.84 -4.69 14.58
N ALA A 329 -4.55 -4.60 15.89
CA ALA A 329 -5.22 -5.42 16.89
C ALA A 329 -6.74 -5.19 16.88
N GLN A 330 -7.16 -3.94 16.71
CA GLN A 330 -8.58 -3.61 16.56
C GLN A 330 -9.21 -4.22 15.30
N ARG A 331 -8.53 -4.12 14.15
CA ARG A 331 -8.98 -4.74 12.90
C ARG A 331 -9.13 -6.25 13.05
N ASP A 332 -8.13 -6.90 13.65
CA ASP A 332 -8.10 -8.35 13.79
C ASP A 332 -9.20 -8.82 14.75
N GLY A 333 -9.41 -8.12 15.86
CA GLY A 333 -10.52 -8.38 16.78
C GLY A 333 -11.90 -8.18 16.13
N MET A 334 -12.07 -7.21 15.23
CA MET A 334 -13.30 -7.07 14.44
C MET A 334 -13.48 -8.25 13.48
N ALA A 335 -12.42 -8.63 12.77
CA ALA A 335 -12.49 -9.75 11.83
C ALA A 335 -12.85 -11.06 12.54
N GLU A 336 -12.29 -11.31 13.72
CA GLU A 336 -12.62 -12.47 14.56
C GLU A 336 -14.07 -12.42 15.06
N ALA A 337 -14.53 -11.26 15.56
CA ALA A 337 -15.87 -11.12 16.15
C ALA A 337 -17.01 -11.18 15.12
N TYR A 338 -16.79 -10.68 13.90
CA TYR A 338 -17.85 -10.47 12.92
C TYR A 338 -17.70 -11.30 11.63
N GLY A 339 -16.55 -11.95 11.44
CA GLY A 339 -16.26 -12.74 10.26
C GLY A 339 -16.07 -11.91 8.98
N ALA A 340 -16.05 -12.59 7.84
CA ALA A 340 -15.79 -11.99 6.54
C ALA A 340 -16.92 -11.03 6.10
N LEU A 341 -16.54 -9.95 5.42
CA LEU A 341 -17.51 -9.03 4.83
C LEU A 341 -18.29 -9.70 3.68
N PRO A 342 -19.59 -9.39 3.51
CA PRO A 342 -20.41 -9.99 2.46
C PRO A 342 -19.86 -9.72 1.04
N LYS A 343 -19.92 -10.70 0.13
CA LYS A 343 -19.40 -10.57 -1.26
C LYS A 343 -19.83 -9.30 -2.00
N ARG A 344 -21.08 -8.87 -1.82
CA ARG A 344 -21.65 -7.65 -2.45
C ARG A 344 -20.95 -6.35 -2.07
N VAL A 345 -20.18 -6.34 -0.98
CA VAL A 345 -19.42 -5.19 -0.52
C VAL A 345 -18.26 -4.87 -1.46
N TRP A 346 -17.80 -5.86 -2.25
CA TRP A 346 -16.66 -5.74 -3.14
C TRP A 346 -17.09 -5.41 -4.57
N SER A 347 -16.40 -4.47 -5.21
CA SER A 347 -16.58 -4.15 -6.64
C SER A 347 -16.19 -5.34 -7.52
N ALA A 348 -15.06 -5.98 -7.19
CA ALA A 348 -14.56 -7.21 -7.76
C ALA A 348 -14.36 -8.25 -6.65
N PRO A 349 -15.39 -9.04 -6.29
CA PRO A 349 -15.28 -10.04 -5.23
C PRO A 349 -14.36 -11.19 -5.66
N GLY A 350 -13.49 -11.63 -4.75
CA GLY A 350 -12.70 -12.84 -4.95
C GLY A 350 -13.59 -14.08 -5.01
N THR A 351 -13.08 -15.15 -5.62
CA THR A 351 -13.69 -16.48 -5.60
C THR A 351 -13.55 -17.08 -4.20
N ILE A 352 -14.28 -16.55 -3.22
CA ILE A 352 -14.37 -17.16 -1.89
C ILE A 352 -15.20 -18.43 -2.06
N HIS A 353 -14.53 -19.57 -2.21
CA HIS A 353 -15.15 -20.87 -1.99
C HIS A 353 -15.36 -20.98 -0.48
N VAL A 354 -16.63 -20.89 -0.07
CA VAL A 354 -17.06 -21.15 1.31
C VAL A 354 -17.00 -22.63 1.56
#